data_AF-A0A352BG01-F1
#
_entry.id   AF-A0A352BG01-F1
#
_cell.length_a   1.000
_cell.length_b   1.000
_cell.length_c   1.000
_cell.angle_alpha   90.00
_cell.angle_beta   90.00
_cell.angle_gamma   90.00
#
_symmetry.space_group_name_H-M   'P 1'
#
loop_
_entity.id
_entity.type
_entity.pdbx_description
1 polymer ?
#
loop_
_entity_poly.entity_id
_entity_poly.type
_entity_poly.pdbx_seq_one_letter_code
_entity_poly.pdbx_strand_id
1 'polypeptide(L)'
;MVLKNIKYPHVKTIEVKISNFSNGLDTETNENILRFDSAVDCYNFSFKSGALTESLGFEKLTLPSSIEDGSTEKAVYPCKYDNENTGFLKVGLYKYYNHTANERADKLIVINDENKVRFCRVINSVPMLLNLDQTQFEETPELFNYNDGNRDCVLFCSEKDGLNSWDSNVAVKKYTNRPVVTNLCIYKNRTFITEGGERLQIRTEPTNLTSWGTVESSENVYITFDSEQGYINKLLTFNGYMFVIRDFDISRIMWFDNDTYNVSKLLCSGSKMYGKTACICGDVGIILAKDGLYKFDSVSAEKIDLKLNNMFNVSGNQNAVATFRNGIYYLACNLKFDDDEKIGCENNSYLNNALISYEVSSGNYTIERGIDIKDLCTIQYESVDKVLACFNDGYKNNIGQLTSNGKIFGDVQIKYWRSPLTDLGYSNKLKYVREISLISKYDAKLCVFTETESREFVIKGGNVVTQLPVRIKGRLLALSIRSEVERAFISNIKLTVDLLDLDYV
;
A
#
# COMPACT_ATOMS: atom_id res chain seq x y z
N MET A 1 -14.20 -27.15 -69.75
CA MET A 1 -13.91 -25.94 -68.95
C MET A 1 -14.69 -26.06 -67.64
N VAL A 2 -14.02 -26.44 -66.55
CA VAL A 2 -14.67 -26.49 -65.23
C VAL A 2 -14.68 -25.06 -64.70
N LEU A 3 -15.87 -24.48 -64.53
CA LEU A 3 -16.06 -23.22 -63.82
C LEU A 3 -15.52 -23.40 -62.41
N LYS A 4 -14.35 -22.82 -62.11
CA LYS A 4 -13.91 -22.64 -60.72
C LYS A 4 -14.94 -21.74 -60.07
N ASN A 5 -15.74 -22.29 -59.16
CA ASN A 5 -16.57 -21.49 -58.26
C ASN A 5 -15.65 -20.51 -57.54
N ILE A 6 -15.75 -19.22 -57.90
CA ILE A 6 -15.13 -18.13 -57.17
C ILE A 6 -15.90 -18.08 -55.84
N LYS A 7 -15.36 -18.72 -54.81
CA LYS A 7 -15.89 -18.58 -53.47
C LYS A 7 -15.46 -17.20 -52.97
N TYR A 8 -16.43 -16.38 -52.56
CA TYR A 8 -16.15 -15.12 -51.89
C TYR A 8 -15.88 -15.39 -50.40
N PRO A 9 -14.90 -14.73 -49.79
CA PRO A 9 -14.67 -14.86 -48.36
C PRO A 9 -15.93 -14.43 -47.60
N HIS A 10 -16.41 -15.29 -46.70
CA HIS A 10 -17.48 -14.91 -45.78
C HIS A 10 -16.91 -13.98 -44.71
N VAL A 11 -17.22 -12.69 -44.83
CA VAL A 11 -16.83 -11.69 -43.83
C VAL A 11 -17.95 -11.54 -42.81
N LYS A 12 -17.68 -11.87 -41.55
CA LYS A 12 -18.58 -11.60 -40.43
C LYS A 12 -18.01 -10.44 -39.61
N THR A 13 -18.71 -9.33 -39.51
CA THR A 13 -18.32 -8.21 -38.63
C THR A 13 -18.84 -8.44 -37.22
N ILE A 14 -18.00 -8.23 -36.22
CA ILE A 14 -18.33 -8.27 -34.79
C ILE A 14 -17.96 -6.93 -34.13
N GLU A 15 -18.62 -6.63 -33.02
CA GLU A 15 -18.27 -5.50 -32.15
C GLU A 15 -17.69 -6.02 -30.85
N VAL A 16 -16.50 -5.56 -30.49
CA VAL A 16 -15.88 -5.83 -29.18
C VAL A 16 -15.97 -4.55 -28.35
N LYS A 17 -16.49 -4.64 -27.13
CA LYS A 17 -16.74 -3.47 -26.27
C LYS A 17 -16.04 -3.66 -24.93
N ILE A 18 -15.38 -2.59 -24.47
CA ILE A 18 -14.93 -2.44 -23.09
C ILE A 18 -15.77 -1.30 -22.50
N SER A 19 -16.88 -1.69 -21.88
CA SER A 19 -17.82 -0.75 -21.24
C SER A 19 -17.47 -0.46 -19.79
N ASN A 20 -16.64 -1.30 -19.17
CA ASN A 20 -16.28 -1.18 -17.77
C ASN A 20 -14.86 -1.72 -17.54
N PHE A 21 -13.99 -0.90 -16.95
CA PHE A 21 -12.62 -1.27 -16.57
C PHE A 21 -12.49 -1.81 -15.14
N SER A 22 -13.59 -1.98 -14.41
CA SER A 22 -13.56 -2.39 -13.00
C SER A 22 -13.17 -3.85 -12.74
N ASN A 23 -12.91 -4.64 -13.78
CA ASN A 23 -12.50 -6.05 -13.64
C ASN A 23 -11.08 -6.21 -13.09
N GLY A 24 -10.35 -5.11 -12.87
CA GLY A 24 -9.01 -5.13 -12.31
C GLY A 24 -7.96 -5.76 -13.22
N LEU A 25 -6.87 -6.20 -12.60
CA LEU A 25 -5.72 -6.82 -13.23
C LEU A 25 -5.72 -8.33 -12.95
N ASP A 26 -5.53 -9.15 -13.98
CA ASP A 26 -5.33 -10.59 -13.84
C ASP A 26 -4.00 -10.99 -14.46
N THR A 27 -3.05 -11.30 -13.59
CA THR A 27 -1.70 -11.74 -13.97
C THR A 27 -1.52 -13.24 -13.95
N GLU A 28 -2.53 -14.00 -13.49
CA GLU A 28 -2.42 -15.44 -13.22
C GLU A 28 -3.07 -16.27 -14.31
N THR A 29 -4.22 -15.81 -14.80
CA THR A 29 -4.98 -16.50 -15.83
C THR A 29 -4.29 -16.35 -17.19
N ASN A 30 -4.24 -17.44 -17.97
CA ASN A 30 -3.65 -17.41 -19.31
C ASN A 30 -4.40 -16.40 -20.22
N GLU A 31 -3.65 -15.51 -20.90
CA GLU A 31 -4.24 -14.46 -21.74
C GLU A 31 -5.22 -14.99 -22.81
N ASN A 32 -5.01 -16.21 -23.32
CA ASN A 32 -5.86 -16.79 -24.36
C ASN A 32 -7.30 -17.09 -23.90
N ILE A 33 -7.54 -17.19 -22.59
CA ILE A 33 -8.87 -17.43 -22.02
C ILE A 33 -9.42 -16.22 -21.26
N LEU A 34 -8.60 -15.18 -21.08
CA LEU A 34 -9.04 -13.94 -20.46
C LEU A 34 -10.00 -13.19 -21.36
N ARG A 35 -10.95 -12.51 -20.73
CA ARG A 35 -11.87 -11.62 -21.45
C ARG A 35 -11.12 -10.37 -21.90
N PHE A 36 -11.51 -9.86 -23.06
CA PHE A 36 -10.87 -8.67 -23.64
C PHE A 36 -11.05 -7.39 -22.80
N ASP A 37 -12.02 -7.37 -21.90
CA ASP A 37 -12.29 -6.28 -20.95
C ASP A 37 -11.52 -6.41 -19.62
N SER A 38 -10.66 -7.42 -19.47
CA SER A 38 -9.72 -7.56 -18.35
C SER A 38 -8.39 -6.87 -18.66
N ALA A 39 -7.64 -6.45 -17.63
CA ALA A 39 -6.27 -5.99 -17.78
C ALA A 39 -5.28 -7.16 -17.52
N VAL A 40 -4.20 -7.22 -18.31
CA VAL A 40 -3.04 -8.10 -18.04
C VAL A 40 -1.82 -7.31 -17.55
N ASP A 41 -1.86 -5.99 -17.74
CA ASP A 41 -0.94 -5.04 -17.14
C ASP A 41 -1.69 -3.71 -16.91
N CYS A 42 -1.58 -3.16 -15.70
CA CYS A 42 -2.19 -1.88 -15.37
C CYS A 42 -1.54 -1.25 -14.14
N TYR A 43 -1.20 0.03 -14.25
CA TYR A 43 -0.71 0.83 -13.14
C TYR A 43 -1.04 2.32 -13.31
N ASN A 44 -1.11 3.03 -12.18
CA ASN A 44 -1.38 4.47 -12.06
C ASN A 44 -2.74 4.94 -12.64
N PHE A 45 -3.61 4.02 -13.06
CA PHE A 45 -5.03 4.27 -13.34
C PHE A 45 -5.90 3.83 -12.17
N SER A 46 -6.97 4.59 -11.91
CA SER A 46 -8.10 4.16 -11.09
C SER A 46 -9.28 3.76 -11.97
N PHE A 47 -9.97 2.71 -11.56
CA PHE A 47 -11.15 2.14 -12.24
C PHE A 47 -12.43 2.19 -11.39
N LYS A 48 -12.44 2.95 -10.29
CA LYS A 48 -13.60 3.06 -9.37
C LYS A 48 -14.90 3.50 -10.06
N SER A 49 -14.79 4.30 -11.11
CA SER A 49 -15.96 4.80 -11.87
C SER A 49 -16.36 3.90 -13.05
N GLY A 50 -15.64 2.80 -13.27
CA GLY A 50 -15.72 1.98 -14.48
C GLY A 50 -15.04 2.59 -15.71
N ALA A 51 -14.61 3.86 -15.65
CA ALA A 51 -13.70 4.49 -16.61
C ALA A 51 -12.26 4.48 -16.08
N LEU A 52 -11.27 4.56 -16.98
CA LEU A 52 -9.87 4.77 -16.60
C LEU A 52 -9.67 6.24 -16.24
N THR A 53 -9.28 6.50 -15.00
CA THR A 53 -9.07 7.85 -14.45
C THR A 53 -7.72 7.96 -13.75
N GLU A 54 -7.24 9.18 -13.48
CA GLU A 54 -6.04 9.36 -12.65
C GLU A 54 -6.18 8.64 -11.30
N SER A 55 -5.13 7.91 -10.88
CA SER A 55 -5.10 7.27 -9.56
C SER A 55 -4.55 8.21 -8.47
N LEU A 56 -4.08 7.62 -7.39
CA LEU A 56 -3.50 8.31 -6.26
C LEU A 56 -2.19 9.01 -6.60
N GLY A 57 -1.81 9.92 -5.72
CA GLY A 57 -0.58 10.69 -5.78
C GLY A 57 -0.16 11.14 -4.39
N PHE A 58 0.94 11.89 -4.30
CA PHE A 58 1.42 12.48 -3.05
C PHE A 58 1.81 13.93 -3.27
N GLU A 59 1.57 14.75 -2.26
CA GLU A 59 2.08 16.13 -2.20
C GLU A 59 2.68 16.42 -0.83
N LYS A 60 3.31 17.59 -0.68
CA LYS A 60 3.92 17.97 0.61
C LYS A 60 2.83 18.05 1.69
N LEU A 61 3.13 17.49 2.86
CA LEU A 61 2.24 17.54 4.01
C LEU A 61 1.87 18.99 4.36
N THR A 62 0.57 19.23 4.45
CA THR A 62 -0.02 20.44 5.01
C THR A 62 -0.78 20.09 6.29
N LEU A 63 -0.79 20.99 7.26
CA LEU A 63 -1.52 20.83 8.52
C LEU A 63 -2.39 22.06 8.78
N PRO A 64 -3.58 21.90 9.38
CA PRO A 64 -4.48 23.02 9.63
C PRO A 64 -3.98 23.96 10.73
N SER A 65 -4.35 25.22 10.59
CA SER A 65 -4.04 26.28 11.54
C SER A 65 -4.93 26.27 12.79
N SER A 66 -6.12 25.66 12.73
CA SER A 66 -7.11 25.59 13.81
C SER A 66 -7.93 24.29 13.74
N ILE A 67 -8.73 24.01 14.77
CA ILE A 67 -9.55 22.80 14.87
C ILE A 67 -10.79 22.86 13.94
N GLU A 68 -11.22 24.07 13.57
CA GLU A 68 -12.43 24.29 12.77
C GLU A 68 -12.37 23.61 11.40
N ASP A 69 -13.50 23.04 10.99
CA ASP A 69 -13.64 22.44 9.65
C ASP A 69 -13.39 23.50 8.56
N GLY A 70 -12.58 23.14 7.57
CA GLY A 70 -12.20 24.07 6.50
C GLY A 70 -11.12 25.07 6.90
N SER A 71 -10.49 24.91 8.07
CA SER A 71 -9.32 25.70 8.47
C SER A 71 -8.26 25.72 7.38
N THR A 72 -7.66 26.89 7.14
CA THR A 72 -6.51 27.02 6.24
C THR A 72 -5.39 26.06 6.66
N GLU A 73 -4.94 25.25 5.70
CA GLU A 73 -3.80 24.38 5.88
C GLU A 73 -2.51 25.06 5.40
N LYS A 74 -1.42 24.78 6.09
CA LYS A 74 -0.08 25.30 5.77
C LYS A 74 0.90 24.16 5.66
N ALA A 75 1.86 24.31 4.75
CA ALA A 75 2.94 23.34 4.60
C ALA A 75 3.71 23.20 5.92
N VAL A 76 4.11 21.96 6.23
CA VAL A 76 4.98 21.69 7.38
C VAL A 76 6.40 22.13 7.04
N TYR A 77 6.91 23.09 7.79
CA TYR A 77 8.28 23.57 7.62
C TYR A 77 9.28 22.58 8.25
N PRO A 78 10.39 22.28 7.56
CA PRO A 78 11.46 21.49 8.14
C PRO A 78 12.04 22.23 9.35
N CYS A 79 12.75 21.50 10.19
CA CYS A 79 13.37 22.11 11.35
C CYS A 79 14.57 22.96 10.92
N LYS A 80 14.82 24.09 11.60
CA LYS A 80 15.91 25.02 11.29
C LYS A 80 17.33 24.41 11.30
N TYR A 81 17.50 23.24 11.91
CA TYR A 81 18.76 22.53 12.00
C TYR A 81 18.93 21.46 10.90
N ASP A 82 17.87 21.19 10.15
CA ASP A 82 17.93 20.29 8.99
C ASP A 82 18.42 21.06 7.77
N ASN A 83 19.18 20.38 6.92
CA ASN A 83 19.52 20.91 5.61
C ASN A 83 18.45 20.47 4.59
N GLU A 84 18.44 21.07 3.40
CA GLU A 84 17.45 20.79 2.36
C GLU A 84 17.46 19.32 1.87
N ASN A 85 18.53 18.57 2.16
CA ASN A 85 18.71 17.17 1.76
C ASN A 85 18.45 16.17 2.90
N THR A 86 18.09 16.64 4.10
CA THR A 86 17.76 15.78 5.24
C THR A 86 16.56 14.91 4.88
N GLY A 87 16.77 13.60 4.82
CA GLY A 87 15.72 12.62 4.55
C GLY A 87 14.90 12.29 5.80
N PHE A 88 13.71 11.74 5.59
CA PHE A 88 12.85 11.21 6.65
C PHE A 88 12.76 9.69 6.56
N LEU A 89 12.96 9.02 7.69
CA LEU A 89 12.95 7.56 7.80
C LEU A 89 11.61 7.02 8.28
N LYS A 90 10.98 7.71 9.24
CA LYS A 90 9.76 7.26 9.91
C LYS A 90 8.88 8.44 10.29
N VAL A 91 7.57 8.24 10.24
CA VAL A 91 6.56 9.18 10.70
C VAL A 91 5.57 8.47 11.63
N GLY A 92 5.18 9.13 12.72
CA GLY A 92 4.28 8.57 13.71
C GLY A 92 3.33 9.63 14.26
N LEU A 93 2.14 9.21 14.66
CA LEU A 93 1.22 10.05 15.42
C LEU A 93 1.34 9.71 16.90
N TYR A 94 1.68 10.70 17.72
CA TYR A 94 1.57 10.61 19.17
C TYR A 94 0.22 11.19 19.61
N LYS A 95 -0.66 10.28 20.03
CA LYS A 95 -1.96 10.59 20.63
C LYS A 95 -1.72 11.08 22.05
N TYR A 96 -2.02 12.36 22.29
CA TYR A 96 -1.66 13.02 23.55
C TYR A 96 -2.82 13.84 24.08
N TYR A 97 -3.20 13.59 25.33
CA TYR A 97 -4.10 14.45 26.08
C TYR A 97 -3.33 15.39 27.01
N ASN A 98 -3.50 16.70 26.81
CA ASN A 98 -2.92 17.70 27.69
C ASN A 98 -3.83 17.91 28.90
N HIS A 99 -3.54 17.22 30.01
CA HIS A 99 -4.32 17.35 31.25
C HIS A 99 -4.33 18.76 31.84
N THR A 100 -3.29 19.58 31.61
CA THR A 100 -3.22 20.95 32.12
C THR A 100 -4.18 21.88 31.37
N ALA A 101 -4.26 21.74 30.04
CA ALA A 101 -5.16 22.53 29.20
C ALA A 101 -6.54 21.86 28.98
N ASN A 102 -6.72 20.64 29.48
CA ASN A 102 -7.92 19.82 29.32
C ASN A 102 -8.35 19.65 27.84
N GLU A 103 -7.36 19.44 26.98
CA GLU A 103 -7.56 19.33 25.53
C GLU A 103 -6.74 18.18 24.95
N ARG A 104 -7.23 17.61 23.84
CA ARG A 104 -6.40 16.75 23.00
C ARG A 104 -5.36 17.64 22.30
N ALA A 105 -4.12 17.17 22.19
CA ALA A 105 -3.01 17.93 21.62
C ALA A 105 -2.00 17.01 20.94
N ASP A 106 -2.50 16.17 20.03
CA ASP A 106 -1.72 15.17 19.30
C ASP A 106 -0.56 15.82 18.53
N LYS A 107 0.51 15.04 18.39
CA LYS A 107 1.75 15.48 17.76
C LYS A 107 2.13 14.54 16.63
N LEU A 108 2.56 15.12 15.53
CA LEU A 108 3.31 14.41 14.52
C LEU A 108 4.74 14.24 15.03
N ILE A 109 5.25 13.02 14.99
CA ILE A 109 6.64 12.67 15.25
C ILE A 109 7.27 12.23 13.94
N VAL A 110 8.48 12.70 13.70
CA VAL A 110 9.25 12.40 12.49
C VAL A 110 10.67 12.03 12.90
N ILE A 111 11.22 10.98 12.33
CA ILE A 111 12.61 10.58 12.53
C ILE A 111 13.35 10.80 11.22
N ASN A 112 14.43 11.59 11.25
CA ASN A 112 15.22 11.88 10.07
C ASN A 112 16.27 10.79 9.78
N ASP A 113 17.01 10.94 8.68
CA ASP A 113 18.08 10.04 8.24
C ASP A 113 19.32 10.00 9.16
N GLU A 114 19.41 10.92 10.13
CA GLU A 114 20.39 10.92 11.21
C GLU A 114 19.85 10.28 12.50
N ASN A 115 18.66 9.65 12.48
CA ASN A 115 17.95 9.12 13.65
C ASN A 115 17.65 10.15 14.75
N LYS A 116 17.56 11.44 14.39
CA LYS A 116 17.09 12.50 15.28
C LYS A 116 15.58 12.59 15.26
N VAL A 117 14.98 12.79 16.43
CA VAL A 117 13.53 12.91 16.56
C VAL A 117 13.11 14.37 16.43
N ARG A 118 12.14 14.61 15.55
CA ARG A 118 11.46 15.88 15.38
C ARG A 118 9.98 15.73 15.67
N PHE A 119 9.32 16.82 16.09
CA PHE A 119 7.89 16.81 16.30
C PHE A 119 7.23 18.14 15.97
N CYS A 120 5.93 18.12 15.69
CA CYS A 120 5.09 19.31 15.67
C CYS A 120 3.67 18.96 16.13
N ARG A 121 2.88 19.95 16.55
CA ARG A 121 1.45 19.75 16.81
C ARG A 121 0.70 19.56 15.50
N VAL A 122 -0.31 18.69 15.50
CA VAL A 122 -1.16 18.44 14.33
C VAL A 122 -1.96 19.69 13.95
N ILE A 123 -2.47 20.42 14.95
CA ILE A 123 -3.08 21.75 14.76
C ILE A 123 -2.07 22.81 15.18
N ASN A 124 -1.66 23.67 14.24
CA ASN A 124 -0.72 24.74 14.53
C ASN A 124 -0.81 25.87 13.50
N SER A 125 -0.89 27.12 13.95
CA SER A 125 -0.91 28.29 13.07
C SER A 125 0.35 28.41 12.19
N VAL A 126 1.47 27.85 12.64
CA VAL A 126 2.72 27.73 11.88
C VAL A 126 3.30 26.33 12.13
N PRO A 127 2.94 25.33 11.30
CA PRO A 127 3.43 23.96 11.47
C PRO A 127 4.93 23.88 11.17
N MET A 128 5.76 23.80 12.20
CA MET A 128 7.21 23.67 12.07
C MET A 128 7.69 22.47 12.87
N LEU A 129 8.55 21.64 12.26
CA LEU A 129 9.22 20.56 12.95
C LEU A 129 10.21 21.14 13.97
N LEU A 130 9.99 20.81 15.24
CA LEU A 130 10.86 21.16 16.36
C LEU A 130 11.76 19.98 16.68
N ASN A 131 12.97 20.27 17.16
CA ASN A 131 13.86 19.24 17.64
C ASN A 131 13.41 18.71 19.00
N LEU A 132 13.35 17.39 19.15
CA LEU A 132 13.11 16.77 20.45
C LEU A 132 14.46 16.63 21.18
N ASP A 133 14.85 17.69 21.89
CA ASP A 133 16.12 17.78 22.63
C ASP A 133 17.35 17.34 21.81
N GLN A 134 18.42 16.87 22.46
CA GLN A 134 19.57 16.21 21.81
C GLN A 134 19.29 14.71 21.59
N THR A 135 18.02 14.31 21.42
CA THR A 135 17.67 12.90 21.26
C THR A 135 18.02 12.43 19.85
N GLN A 136 19.11 11.67 19.77
CA GLN A 136 19.54 10.95 18.59
C GLN A 136 19.70 9.47 18.95
N PHE A 137 19.06 8.61 18.18
CA PHE A 137 19.13 7.15 18.36
C PHE A 137 20.22 6.54 17.48
N GLU A 138 20.80 5.41 17.91
CA GLU A 138 21.75 4.65 17.09
C GLU A 138 21.06 3.85 15.98
N GLU A 139 19.78 3.52 16.17
CA GLU A 139 18.92 2.82 15.22
C GLU A 139 17.56 3.52 15.15
N THR A 140 16.89 3.49 13.99
CA THR A 140 15.54 4.05 13.85
C THR A 140 14.57 3.27 14.76
N PRO A 141 14.04 3.89 15.83
CA PRO A 141 13.18 3.18 16.77
C PRO A 141 11.79 2.93 16.20
N GLU A 142 11.15 1.86 16.67
CA GLU A 142 9.71 1.69 16.55
C GLU A 142 8.98 2.62 17.54
N LEU A 143 7.81 3.09 17.13
CA LEU A 143 6.99 4.06 17.87
C LEU A 143 5.72 3.40 18.37
N PHE A 144 5.44 3.51 19.66
CA PHE A 144 4.20 3.00 20.26
C PHE A 144 3.50 4.09 21.07
N ASN A 145 2.22 4.32 20.78
CA ASN A 145 1.37 5.10 21.69
C ASN A 145 1.11 4.26 22.93
N TYR A 146 1.34 4.84 24.11
CA TYR A 146 1.28 4.12 25.36
C TYR A 146 0.71 5.00 26.48
N ASN A 147 -0.04 4.40 27.39
CA ASN A 147 -0.43 5.04 28.63
C ASN A 147 0.20 4.22 29.75
N ASP A 148 1.04 4.83 30.60
CA ASP A 148 1.76 4.14 31.67
C ASP A 148 0.93 3.99 32.96
N GLY A 149 -0.37 4.25 32.89
CA GLY A 149 -1.32 4.29 34.00
C GLY A 149 -1.54 5.69 34.58
N ASN A 150 -0.58 6.61 34.39
CA ASN A 150 -0.67 7.98 34.91
C ASN A 150 -0.68 9.04 33.80
N ARG A 151 -0.02 8.76 32.66
CA ARG A 151 0.14 9.71 31.57
C ARG A 151 0.23 9.01 30.21
N ASP A 152 -0.21 9.72 29.19
CA ASP A 152 0.06 9.36 27.80
C ASP A 152 1.52 9.64 27.46
N CYS A 153 2.18 8.68 26.83
CA CYS A 153 3.53 8.81 26.32
C CYS A 153 3.67 8.09 24.99
N VAL A 154 4.70 8.47 24.24
CA VAL A 154 5.20 7.67 23.12
C VAL A 154 6.42 6.88 23.61
N LEU A 155 6.48 5.61 23.25
CA LEU A 155 7.65 4.78 23.45
C LEU A 155 8.49 4.76 22.17
N PHE A 156 9.80 4.89 22.34
CA PHE A 156 10.80 4.65 21.31
C PHE A 156 11.55 3.38 21.69
N CYS A 157 11.49 2.37 20.83
CA CYS A 157 12.07 1.05 21.08
C CYS A 157 12.98 0.64 19.91
N SER A 158 14.23 0.29 20.20
CA SER A 158 15.16 -0.32 19.23
C SER A 158 16.08 -1.32 19.94
N GLU A 159 16.72 -2.22 19.20
CA GLU A 159 17.64 -3.19 19.81
C GLU A 159 18.89 -2.49 20.37
N LYS A 160 19.33 -1.39 19.75
CA LYS A 160 20.52 -0.63 20.19
C LYS A 160 20.26 0.38 21.30
N ASP A 161 19.11 1.05 21.29
CA ASP A 161 18.82 2.15 22.21
C ASP A 161 17.96 1.72 23.40
N GLY A 162 17.38 0.52 23.35
CA GLY A 162 16.49 -0.02 24.36
C GLY A 162 15.15 0.72 24.42
N LEU A 163 14.55 0.75 25.61
CA LEU A 163 13.27 1.41 25.85
C LEU A 163 13.46 2.87 26.28
N ASN A 164 12.80 3.79 25.57
CA ASN A 164 12.77 5.21 25.90
C ASN A 164 11.31 5.72 25.85
N SER A 165 10.96 6.71 26.67
CA SER A 165 9.60 7.29 26.67
C SER A 165 9.63 8.81 26.65
N TRP A 166 8.63 9.42 26.01
CA TRP A 166 8.39 10.86 26.03
C TRP A 166 6.92 11.19 26.23
N ASP A 167 6.61 12.13 27.11
CA ASP A 167 5.24 12.50 27.51
C ASP A 167 4.86 13.95 27.12
N SER A 168 5.64 14.57 26.22
CA SER A 168 5.53 16.00 25.86
C SER A 168 5.96 17.04 26.90
N ASN A 169 6.10 16.68 28.17
CA ASN A 169 6.31 17.67 29.24
C ASN A 169 7.74 17.66 29.77
N VAL A 170 8.39 16.50 29.73
CA VAL A 170 9.79 16.33 30.15
C VAL A 170 10.69 15.89 28.99
N ALA A 171 12.00 15.96 29.21
CA ALA A 171 12.98 15.36 28.32
C ALA A 171 12.75 13.85 28.16
N VAL A 172 13.22 13.29 27.05
CA VAL A 172 13.13 11.85 26.77
C VAL A 172 13.77 11.06 27.91
N LYS A 173 13.00 10.14 28.50
CA LYS A 173 13.46 9.28 29.59
C LYS A 173 13.95 7.95 29.02
N LYS A 174 15.26 7.69 29.16
CA LYS A 174 15.87 6.39 28.86
C LYS A 174 15.73 5.45 30.05
N TYR A 175 15.33 4.20 29.79
CA TYR A 175 15.27 3.17 30.81
C TYR A 175 16.43 2.19 30.65
N THR A 176 17.35 2.15 31.62
CA THR A 176 18.59 1.35 31.54
C THR A 176 18.43 -0.08 32.05
N ASN A 177 17.48 -0.32 32.96
CA ASN A 177 17.27 -1.62 33.60
C ASN A 177 15.91 -2.20 33.18
N ARG A 178 15.66 -2.26 31.88
CA ARG A 178 14.42 -2.75 31.27
C ARG A 178 14.72 -3.71 30.13
N PRO A 179 13.80 -4.62 29.81
CA PRO A 179 13.97 -5.48 28.65
C PRO A 179 14.06 -4.65 27.37
N VAL A 180 14.85 -5.14 26.43
CA VAL A 180 14.95 -4.54 25.09
C VAL A 180 13.68 -4.91 24.34
N VAL A 181 12.81 -3.94 24.05
CA VAL A 181 11.50 -4.21 23.43
C VAL A 181 11.63 -4.11 21.91
N THR A 182 11.14 -5.11 21.18
CA THR A 182 11.08 -5.09 19.70
C THR A 182 9.64 -4.99 19.17
N ASN A 183 8.66 -5.44 19.93
CA ASN A 183 7.23 -5.30 19.65
C ASN A 183 6.46 -5.16 20.94
N LEU A 184 5.31 -4.49 20.89
CA LEU A 184 4.48 -4.24 22.05
C LEU A 184 3.01 -4.14 21.65
N CYS A 185 2.14 -4.71 22.48
CA CYS A 185 0.72 -4.40 22.46
C CYS A 185 0.15 -4.38 23.89
N ILE A 186 -0.99 -3.68 24.05
CA ILE A 186 -1.74 -3.67 25.31
C ILE A 186 -2.98 -4.54 25.13
N TYR A 187 -3.20 -5.47 26.05
CA TYR A 187 -4.35 -6.36 26.07
C TYR A 187 -4.81 -6.63 27.51
N LYS A 188 -6.10 -6.45 27.80
CA LYS A 188 -6.69 -6.63 29.15
C LYS A 188 -5.87 -5.98 30.30
N ASN A 189 -5.48 -4.71 30.14
CA ASN A 189 -4.69 -3.94 31.12
C ASN A 189 -3.30 -4.53 31.44
N ARG A 190 -2.76 -5.35 30.54
CA ARG A 190 -1.38 -5.83 30.59
C ARG A 190 -0.66 -5.47 29.31
N THR A 191 0.65 -5.35 29.41
CA THR A 191 1.52 -5.10 28.27
C THR A 191 2.19 -6.39 27.86
N PHE A 192 2.10 -6.74 26.58
CA PHE A 192 2.74 -7.91 26.01
C PHE A 192 3.88 -7.43 25.14
N ILE A 193 5.08 -7.93 25.39
CA ILE A 193 6.28 -7.53 24.67
C ILE A 193 7.00 -8.73 24.07
N THR A 194 7.68 -8.50 22.96
CA THR A 194 8.76 -9.36 22.50
C THR A 194 10.09 -8.71 22.84
N GLU A 195 11.04 -9.52 23.32
CA GLU A 195 12.35 -9.04 23.74
C GLU A 195 13.36 -9.12 22.58
N GLY A 196 14.37 -8.24 22.59
CA GLY A 196 15.52 -8.30 21.68
C GLY A 196 16.33 -9.57 21.93
N GLY A 197 16.76 -10.25 20.87
CA GLY A 197 17.47 -11.54 20.95
C GLY A 197 16.54 -12.75 21.16
N GLU A 198 15.49 -12.63 21.97
CA GLU A 198 14.53 -13.72 22.25
C GLU A 198 13.26 -13.61 21.39
N ARG A 199 13.36 -14.10 20.15
CA ARG A 199 12.33 -13.87 19.11
C ARG A 199 11.19 -14.89 19.03
N LEU A 200 11.17 -15.87 19.94
CA LEU A 200 10.16 -16.94 20.01
C LEU A 200 9.28 -16.85 21.26
N GLN A 201 9.41 -15.80 22.04
CA GLN A 201 8.73 -15.67 23.32
C GLN A 201 8.02 -14.32 23.44
N ILE A 202 6.87 -14.34 24.10
CA ILE A 202 6.18 -13.14 24.56
C ILE A 202 6.29 -13.11 26.09
N ARG A 203 6.70 -11.96 26.61
CA ARG A 203 6.72 -11.65 28.04
C ARG A 203 5.60 -10.68 28.37
N THR A 204 4.88 -10.91 29.46
CA THR A 204 3.89 -9.95 29.97
C THR A 204 4.50 -9.03 31.02
N GLU A 205 4.08 -7.78 31.02
CA GLU A 205 4.44 -6.76 32.00
C GLU A 205 3.19 -5.99 32.49
N PRO A 206 3.22 -5.43 33.72
CA PRO A 206 2.23 -4.44 34.15
C PRO A 206 2.25 -3.20 33.25
N THR A 207 1.16 -2.44 33.20
CA THR A 207 1.11 -1.21 32.37
C THR A 207 2.11 -0.14 32.84
N ASN A 208 2.45 -0.09 34.13
CA ASN A 208 3.38 0.89 34.66
C ASN A 208 4.84 0.52 34.32
N LEU A 209 5.48 1.30 33.43
CA LEU A 209 6.87 1.10 33.00
C LEU A 209 7.90 1.10 34.14
N THR A 210 7.57 1.71 35.29
CA THR A 210 8.48 1.77 36.43
C THR A 210 8.57 0.46 37.22
N SER A 211 7.60 -0.44 37.08
CA SER A 211 7.63 -1.75 37.76
C SER A 211 8.43 -2.82 37.00
N TRP A 212 8.68 -2.61 35.71
CA TRP A 212 9.33 -3.59 34.85
C TRP A 212 10.77 -3.87 35.33
N GLY A 213 11.22 -5.11 35.17
CA GLY A 213 12.58 -5.53 35.51
C GLY A 213 13.27 -6.25 34.36
N THR A 214 14.58 -6.42 34.42
CA THR A 214 15.33 -7.24 33.44
C THR A 214 15.28 -8.73 33.75
N VAL A 215 14.99 -9.10 35.00
CA VAL A 215 14.93 -10.48 35.47
C VAL A 215 13.47 -10.95 35.49
N GLU A 216 13.25 -12.25 35.29
CA GLU A 216 11.94 -12.86 35.47
C GLU A 216 11.43 -12.62 36.90
N SER A 217 10.16 -12.27 37.04
CA SER A 217 9.48 -12.13 38.33
C SER A 217 8.19 -12.95 38.34
N SER A 218 7.62 -13.20 39.51
CA SER A 218 6.32 -13.87 39.63
C SER A 218 5.16 -13.08 39.00
N GLU A 219 5.36 -11.80 38.65
CA GLU A 219 4.38 -10.98 37.95
C GLU A 219 4.44 -11.18 36.42
N ASN A 220 5.52 -11.78 35.91
CA ASN A 220 5.71 -12.01 34.49
C ASN A 220 5.21 -13.41 34.10
N VAL A 221 4.44 -13.47 33.03
CA VAL A 221 4.07 -14.72 32.35
C VAL A 221 4.78 -14.75 31.00
N TYR A 222 5.31 -15.92 30.68
CA TYR A 222 6.00 -16.18 29.43
C TYR A 222 5.18 -17.13 28.55
N ILE A 223 5.04 -16.75 27.28
CA ILE A 223 4.39 -17.54 26.24
C ILE A 223 5.44 -17.90 25.21
N THR A 224 5.89 -19.15 25.21
CA THR A 224 6.92 -19.63 24.29
C THR A 224 6.29 -20.35 23.11
N PHE A 225 6.76 -20.02 21.92
CA PHE A 225 6.33 -20.62 20.66
C PHE A 225 7.38 -21.60 20.13
N ASP A 226 6.94 -22.52 19.27
CA ASP A 226 7.84 -23.42 18.57
C ASP A 226 8.70 -22.66 17.53
N SER A 227 9.87 -23.20 17.23
CA SER A 227 10.82 -22.60 16.30
C SER A 227 10.52 -22.88 14.82
N GLU A 228 9.76 -23.94 14.49
CA GLU A 228 9.53 -24.36 13.10
C GLU A 228 8.68 -23.34 12.33
N GLN A 229 7.86 -22.57 13.06
CA GLN A 229 6.99 -21.55 12.51
C GLN A 229 7.64 -20.15 12.41
N GLY A 230 8.92 -20.06 12.78
CA GLY A 230 9.75 -18.87 12.71
C GLY A 230 9.45 -17.81 13.76
N TYR A 231 10.07 -16.63 13.60
CA TYR A 231 10.14 -15.61 14.63
C TYR A 231 8.88 -14.73 14.69
N ILE A 232 8.61 -14.19 15.88
CA ILE A 232 7.53 -13.22 16.09
C ILE A 232 7.90 -11.90 15.43
N ASN A 233 7.04 -11.45 14.52
CA ASN A 233 7.23 -10.25 13.72
C ASN A 233 6.30 -9.09 14.16
N LYS A 234 5.10 -9.39 14.66
CA LYS A 234 4.11 -8.38 15.06
C LYS A 234 3.13 -8.91 16.10
N LEU A 235 2.81 -8.06 17.08
CA LEU A 235 1.69 -8.26 17.99
C LEU A 235 0.57 -7.28 17.64
N LEU A 236 -0.67 -7.77 17.60
CA LEU A 236 -1.87 -6.98 17.31
C LEU A 236 -2.99 -7.33 18.28
N THR A 237 -3.87 -6.38 18.59
CA THR A 237 -5.02 -6.62 19.47
C THR A 237 -6.29 -6.05 18.84
N PHE A 238 -7.28 -6.92 18.58
CA PHE A 238 -8.60 -6.53 18.08
C PHE A 238 -9.62 -7.64 18.36
N ASN A 239 -10.92 -7.31 18.32
CA ASN A 239 -12.03 -8.24 18.56
C ASN A 239 -11.93 -9.05 19.87
N GLY A 240 -11.29 -8.48 20.91
CA GLY A 240 -11.12 -9.14 22.20
C GLY A 240 -10.08 -10.27 22.20
N TYR A 241 -9.17 -10.32 21.22
CA TYR A 241 -8.06 -11.26 21.16
C TYR A 241 -6.74 -10.54 20.93
N MET A 242 -5.65 -11.22 21.28
CA MET A 242 -4.31 -10.86 20.82
C MET A 242 -3.90 -11.78 19.68
N PHE A 243 -3.30 -11.22 18.64
CA PHE A 243 -2.79 -11.94 17.49
C PHE A 243 -1.27 -11.82 17.45
N VAL A 244 -0.63 -12.94 17.20
CA VAL A 244 0.82 -13.08 17.09
C VAL A 244 1.13 -13.48 15.66
N ILE A 245 1.74 -12.55 14.94
CA ILE A 245 2.20 -12.77 13.57
C ILE A 245 3.64 -13.27 13.64
N ARG A 246 3.88 -14.46 13.13
CA ARG A 246 5.22 -15.06 12.99
C ARG A 246 5.62 -15.14 11.52
N ASP A 247 6.83 -15.62 11.23
CA ASP A 247 7.29 -15.76 9.84
C ASP A 247 6.36 -16.66 9.02
N PHE A 248 5.86 -17.76 9.58
CA PHE A 248 5.07 -18.76 8.84
C PHE A 248 3.73 -19.07 9.49
N ASP A 249 3.26 -18.22 10.40
CA ASP A 249 2.09 -18.51 11.24
C ASP A 249 1.36 -17.27 11.72
N ILE A 250 0.05 -17.42 11.89
CA ILE A 250 -0.79 -16.50 12.66
C ILE A 250 -1.41 -17.28 13.81
N SER A 251 -1.07 -16.86 15.04
CA SER A 251 -1.62 -17.41 16.26
C SER A 251 -2.52 -16.40 16.96
N ARG A 252 -3.56 -16.90 17.62
CA ARG A 252 -4.52 -16.13 18.41
C ARG A 252 -4.38 -16.52 19.88
N ILE A 253 -4.29 -15.53 20.76
CA ILE A 253 -4.21 -15.70 22.20
C ILE A 253 -5.47 -15.13 22.85
N MET A 254 -6.12 -15.98 23.65
CA MET A 254 -7.15 -15.58 24.60
C MET A 254 -6.53 -15.56 26.01
N TRP A 255 -6.64 -14.43 26.69
CA TRP A 255 -6.12 -14.23 28.05
C TRP A 255 -7.25 -14.28 29.06
N PHE A 256 -7.04 -14.96 30.18
CA PHE A 256 -8.00 -15.07 31.28
C PHE A 256 -7.49 -14.32 32.52
N ASP A 257 -8.41 -13.91 33.39
CA ASP A 257 -8.09 -12.99 34.50
C ASP A 257 -7.25 -13.64 35.62
N ASN A 258 -7.09 -14.96 35.59
CA ASN A 258 -6.24 -15.74 36.49
C ASN A 258 -4.81 -15.93 35.94
N ASP A 259 -4.37 -15.05 35.03
CA ASP A 259 -3.09 -15.11 34.33
C ASP A 259 -2.83 -16.44 33.58
N THR A 260 -3.91 -17.14 33.20
CA THR A 260 -3.86 -18.27 32.27
C THR A 260 -4.24 -17.82 30.87
N TYR A 261 -3.84 -18.60 29.87
CA TYR A 261 -4.08 -18.27 28.46
C TYR A 261 -4.35 -19.51 27.62
N ASN A 262 -5.01 -19.30 26.48
CA ASN A 262 -5.13 -20.29 25.42
C ASN A 262 -4.51 -19.74 24.14
N VAL A 263 -3.67 -20.55 23.49
CA VAL A 263 -3.13 -20.26 22.16
C VAL A 263 -3.83 -21.16 21.14
N SER A 264 -4.43 -20.53 20.13
CA SER A 264 -5.02 -21.22 18.97
C SER A 264 -4.30 -20.79 17.71
N LYS A 265 -4.01 -21.74 16.82
CA LYS A 265 -3.39 -21.46 15.52
C LYS A 265 -4.47 -21.18 14.48
N LEU A 266 -4.36 -20.06 13.77
CA LEU A 266 -5.29 -19.65 12.71
C LEU A 266 -4.77 -19.99 11.32
N LEU A 267 -3.46 -19.89 11.11
CA LEU A 267 -2.82 -20.16 9.83
C LEU A 267 -1.46 -20.81 10.02
N CYS A 268 -1.19 -21.88 9.28
CA CYS A 268 0.17 -22.32 8.96
C CYS A 268 0.42 -21.99 7.49
N SER A 269 1.29 -21.03 7.20
CA SER A 269 1.65 -20.71 5.82
C SER A 269 2.98 -21.36 5.46
N GLY A 270 3.11 -21.85 4.21
CA GLY A 270 4.42 -22.19 3.64
C GLY A 270 5.23 -20.96 3.21
N SER A 271 4.62 -19.78 3.29
CA SER A 271 5.18 -18.51 2.83
C SER A 271 5.51 -17.59 3.98
N LYS A 272 6.66 -16.90 3.87
CA LYS A 272 7.09 -15.90 4.85
C LYS A 272 6.11 -14.72 4.89
N MET A 273 5.69 -14.30 6.08
CA MET A 273 4.87 -13.12 6.34
C MET A 273 5.71 -11.90 6.70
N TYR A 274 5.26 -10.72 6.28
CA TYR A 274 5.98 -9.45 6.49
C TYR A 274 5.26 -8.63 7.57
N GLY A 275 5.71 -8.72 8.83
CA GLY A 275 4.99 -8.15 9.98
C GLY A 275 4.72 -6.64 9.94
N LYS A 276 5.56 -5.85 9.25
CA LYS A 276 5.36 -4.41 9.04
C LYS A 276 4.18 -4.07 8.13
N THR A 277 3.63 -5.07 7.43
CA THR A 277 2.42 -4.93 6.61
C THR A 277 1.14 -5.28 7.37
N ALA A 278 1.25 -5.86 8.57
CA ALA A 278 0.07 -6.30 9.32
C ALA A 278 -0.72 -5.11 9.87
N CYS A 279 -1.94 -4.90 9.39
CA CYS A 279 -2.83 -3.81 9.81
C CYS A 279 -4.19 -4.32 10.28
N ILE A 280 -4.74 -3.67 11.30
CA ILE A 280 -6.14 -3.86 11.72
C ILE A 280 -7.00 -3.00 10.79
N CYS A 281 -7.87 -3.65 10.02
CA CYS A 281 -8.66 -3.08 8.94
C CYS A 281 -10.17 -3.20 9.25
N GLY A 282 -10.61 -2.55 10.33
CA GLY A 282 -11.96 -2.73 10.87
C GLY A 282 -12.03 -3.96 11.78
N ASP A 283 -12.82 -4.96 11.40
CA ASP A 283 -13.01 -6.22 12.12
C ASP A 283 -12.10 -7.36 11.65
N VAL A 284 -11.27 -7.12 10.64
CA VAL A 284 -10.28 -8.07 10.10
C VAL A 284 -8.86 -7.50 10.19
N GLY A 285 -7.87 -8.38 10.33
CA GLY A 285 -6.47 -8.06 10.07
C GLY A 285 -6.10 -8.42 8.63
N ILE A 286 -5.25 -7.61 7.99
CA ILE A 286 -4.68 -7.91 6.67
C ILE A 286 -3.16 -7.88 6.76
N ILE A 287 -2.49 -8.81 6.07
CA ILE A 287 -1.04 -8.93 6.03
C ILE A 287 -0.55 -9.44 4.67
N LEU A 288 0.63 -8.98 4.24
CA LEU A 288 1.35 -9.53 3.10
C LEU A 288 2.18 -10.75 3.50
N ALA A 289 2.04 -11.84 2.76
CA ALA A 289 2.97 -12.96 2.71
C ALA A 289 3.67 -13.00 1.35
N LYS A 290 4.73 -13.81 1.24
CA LYS A 290 5.51 -13.96 0.01
C LYS A 290 4.65 -14.33 -1.21
N ASP A 291 3.58 -15.09 -1.01
CA ASP A 291 2.70 -15.53 -2.08
C ASP A 291 1.44 -14.67 -2.25
N GLY A 292 1.26 -13.58 -1.49
CA GLY A 292 0.11 -12.68 -1.64
C GLY A 292 -0.46 -12.17 -0.31
N LEU A 293 -1.62 -11.51 -0.38
CA LEU A 293 -2.29 -10.97 0.79
C LEU A 293 -3.14 -12.01 1.50
N TYR A 294 -3.15 -11.96 2.83
CA TYR A 294 -4.01 -12.76 3.68
C TYR A 294 -4.85 -11.83 4.55
N LYS A 295 -6.13 -12.17 4.73
CA LYS A 295 -6.98 -11.59 5.77
C LYS A 295 -7.22 -12.62 6.86
N PHE A 296 -7.35 -12.15 8.09
CA PHE A 296 -7.60 -13.00 9.24
C PHE A 296 -8.50 -12.29 10.24
N ASP A 297 -9.29 -13.06 10.97
CA ASP A 297 -10.19 -12.57 12.01
C ASP A 297 -10.08 -13.44 13.26
N SER A 298 -11.08 -13.38 14.14
CA SER A 298 -11.09 -14.19 15.35
C SER A 298 -11.24 -15.70 15.09
N VAL A 299 -11.66 -16.15 13.91
CA VAL A 299 -12.04 -17.54 13.61
C VAL A 299 -11.09 -18.17 12.58
N SER A 300 -10.76 -17.47 11.50
CA SER A 300 -10.02 -18.02 10.38
C SER A 300 -9.01 -17.03 9.78
N ALA A 301 -8.18 -17.55 8.88
CA ALA A 301 -7.27 -16.79 8.06
C ALA A 301 -7.31 -17.36 6.64
N GLU A 302 -7.52 -16.50 5.65
CA GLU A 302 -7.65 -16.88 4.24
C GLU A 302 -6.92 -15.92 3.32
N LYS A 303 -6.47 -16.46 2.18
CA LYS A 303 -5.79 -15.67 1.14
C LYS A 303 -6.81 -14.80 0.41
N ILE A 304 -6.46 -13.54 0.19
CA ILE A 304 -7.22 -12.63 -0.67
C ILE A 304 -6.80 -12.89 -2.12
N ASP A 305 -7.75 -13.30 -2.95
CA ASP A 305 -7.53 -13.53 -4.38
C ASP A 305 -7.58 -12.21 -5.16
N LEU A 306 -6.43 -11.54 -5.30
CA LEU A 306 -6.30 -10.32 -6.10
C LEU A 306 -5.97 -10.57 -7.58
N LYS A 307 -5.69 -11.82 -7.97
CA LYS A 307 -5.09 -12.18 -9.27
C LYS A 307 -3.73 -11.55 -9.55
N LEU A 308 -2.95 -11.29 -8.50
CA LEU A 308 -1.63 -10.64 -8.53
C LEU A 308 -0.47 -11.55 -8.12
N ASN A 309 -0.69 -12.86 -7.93
CA ASN A 309 0.34 -13.75 -7.35
C ASN A 309 1.64 -13.75 -8.18
N ASN A 310 1.55 -13.59 -9.51
CA ASN A 310 2.71 -13.54 -10.39
C ASN A 310 3.56 -12.26 -10.18
N MET A 311 2.95 -11.16 -9.72
CA MET A 311 3.65 -9.92 -9.40
C MET A 311 4.35 -9.96 -8.04
N PHE A 312 3.83 -10.70 -7.07
CA PHE A 312 4.43 -10.84 -5.74
C PHE A 312 5.67 -11.74 -5.71
N ASN A 313 5.95 -12.48 -6.80
CA ASN A 313 7.07 -13.42 -6.91
C ASN A 313 8.44 -12.71 -7.13
N VAL A 314 8.76 -11.76 -6.25
CA VAL A 314 10.04 -11.05 -6.17
C VAL A 314 10.95 -11.66 -5.11
N SER A 315 12.24 -11.31 -5.12
CA SER A 315 13.26 -11.79 -4.16
C SER A 315 12.94 -11.50 -2.68
N GLY A 316 11.90 -10.70 -2.40
CA GLY A 316 11.23 -10.59 -1.11
C GLY A 316 10.67 -9.19 -0.86
N ASN A 317 9.78 -9.08 0.13
CA ASN A 317 9.09 -7.84 0.52
C ASN A 317 9.46 -7.38 1.94
N GLN A 318 10.75 -7.47 2.32
CA GLN A 318 11.18 -7.20 3.71
C GLN A 318 11.03 -5.73 4.13
N ASN A 319 11.03 -4.81 3.17
CA ASN A 319 10.82 -3.39 3.40
C ASN A 319 9.37 -2.96 3.19
N ALA A 320 8.46 -3.91 2.92
CA ALA A 320 7.06 -3.59 2.73
C ALA A 320 6.45 -3.06 4.03
N VAL A 321 5.64 -2.01 3.90
CA VAL A 321 4.96 -1.35 5.01
C VAL A 321 3.52 -1.11 4.63
N ALA A 322 2.62 -1.14 5.61
CA ALA A 322 1.22 -0.86 5.36
C ALA A 322 0.59 0.05 6.41
N THR A 323 -0.51 0.67 6.02
CA THR A 323 -1.39 1.38 6.94
C THR A 323 -2.85 1.22 6.50
N PHE A 324 -3.79 1.54 7.38
CA PHE A 324 -5.21 1.43 7.09
C PHE A 324 -5.93 2.74 7.41
N ARG A 325 -6.73 3.23 6.45
CA ARG A 325 -7.56 4.42 6.65
C ARG A 325 -8.77 4.43 5.73
N ASN A 326 -9.91 4.85 6.26
CA ASN A 326 -11.15 5.07 5.50
C ASN A 326 -11.58 3.87 4.65
N GLY A 327 -11.51 2.66 5.23
CA GLY A 327 -11.90 1.42 4.56
C GLY A 327 -10.87 0.89 3.56
N ILE A 328 -9.72 1.56 3.42
CA ILE A 328 -8.67 1.22 2.46
C ILE A 328 -7.40 0.79 3.20
N TYR A 329 -6.91 -0.40 2.86
CA TYR A 329 -5.60 -0.92 3.23
C TYR A 329 -4.58 -0.48 2.18
N TYR A 330 -3.60 0.32 2.61
CA TYR A 330 -2.52 0.84 1.77
C TYR A 330 -1.26 0.04 2.04
N LEU A 331 -0.72 -0.60 1.02
CA LEU A 331 0.49 -1.43 1.09
C LEU A 331 1.56 -0.89 0.15
N ALA A 332 2.64 -0.36 0.71
CA ALA A 332 3.85 -0.13 -0.05
C ALA A 332 4.65 -1.43 -0.13
N CYS A 333 4.96 -1.89 -1.33
CA CYS A 333 5.67 -3.14 -1.56
C CYS A 333 6.48 -3.13 -2.85
N ASN A 334 7.24 -4.20 -3.06
CA ASN A 334 7.91 -4.52 -4.31
C ASN A 334 7.04 -5.49 -5.13
N LEU A 335 6.73 -5.09 -6.36
CA LEU A 335 6.03 -5.88 -7.36
C LEU A 335 6.90 -6.05 -8.61
N LYS A 336 6.85 -7.24 -9.19
CA LYS A 336 7.42 -7.51 -10.51
C LYS A 336 6.39 -7.16 -11.58
N PHE A 337 6.72 -6.19 -12.41
CA PHE A 337 6.00 -5.92 -13.65
C PHE A 337 6.73 -6.65 -14.77
N ASP A 338 6.02 -7.50 -15.52
CA ASP A 338 6.58 -8.26 -16.64
C ASP A 338 6.61 -7.40 -17.93
N ASP A 339 7.22 -6.22 -17.81
CA ASP A 339 7.53 -5.32 -18.91
C ASP A 339 9.01 -4.90 -18.90
N ASP A 340 9.46 -4.28 -19.98
CA ASP A 340 10.83 -3.77 -20.11
C ASP A 340 10.95 -2.30 -19.67
N GLU A 341 9.90 -1.72 -19.06
CA GLU A 341 9.89 -0.31 -18.67
C GLU A 341 10.41 -0.10 -17.24
N LYS A 342 10.97 1.08 -17.00
CA LYS A 342 11.34 1.56 -15.67
C LYS A 342 10.57 2.81 -15.35
N ILE A 343 9.64 2.72 -14.40
CA ILE A 343 8.75 3.82 -14.04
C ILE A 343 9.22 4.45 -12.73
N GLY A 344 9.33 5.78 -12.71
CA GLY A 344 9.65 6.56 -11.51
C GLY A 344 10.92 6.08 -10.80
N CYS A 345 10.78 5.64 -9.55
CA CYS A 345 11.88 5.19 -8.69
C CYS A 345 12.66 3.97 -9.23
N GLU A 346 12.10 3.20 -10.16
CA GLU A 346 12.77 2.03 -10.76
C GLU A 346 14.01 2.38 -11.59
N ASN A 347 14.18 3.67 -11.92
CA ASN A 347 15.38 4.19 -12.57
C ASN A 347 16.59 4.27 -11.62
N ASN A 348 16.36 4.19 -10.31
CA ASN A 348 17.38 4.27 -9.27
C ASN A 348 17.34 3.02 -8.37
N SER A 349 18.09 3.04 -7.27
CA SER A 349 17.98 2.03 -6.21
C SER A 349 16.72 2.29 -5.39
N TYR A 350 15.87 1.27 -5.23
CA TYR A 350 14.61 1.38 -4.51
C TYR A 350 14.42 0.26 -3.47
N LEU A 351 13.61 0.53 -2.44
CA LEU A 351 13.19 -0.47 -1.46
C LEU A 351 11.84 -1.08 -1.84
N ASN A 352 10.90 -0.23 -2.22
CA ASN A 352 9.59 -0.58 -2.75
C ASN A 352 9.41 0.16 -4.09
N ASN A 353 8.62 -0.39 -5.02
CA ASN A 353 8.32 0.25 -6.30
C ASN A 353 6.83 0.48 -6.53
N ALA A 354 5.98 0.01 -5.62
CA ALA A 354 4.55 0.09 -5.77
C ALA A 354 3.83 0.43 -4.46
N LEU A 355 2.66 1.05 -4.61
CA LEU A 355 1.63 1.17 -3.58
C LEU A 355 0.38 0.46 -4.09
N ILE A 356 -0.17 -0.45 -3.29
CA ILE A 356 -1.47 -1.09 -3.52
C ILE A 356 -2.48 -0.45 -2.58
N SER A 357 -3.59 0.01 -3.11
CA SER A 357 -4.70 0.57 -2.33
C SER A 357 -5.90 -0.35 -2.43
N TYR A 358 -6.12 -1.20 -1.42
CA TYR A 358 -7.17 -2.22 -1.38
C TYR A 358 -8.36 -1.79 -0.53
N GLU A 359 -9.54 -1.66 -1.15
CA GLU A 359 -10.79 -1.32 -0.48
C GLU A 359 -11.43 -2.58 0.12
N VAL A 360 -11.46 -2.66 1.45
CA VAL A 360 -11.82 -3.87 2.19
C VAL A 360 -13.27 -4.30 1.94
N SER A 361 -14.19 -3.35 1.77
CA SER A 361 -15.62 -3.64 1.59
C SER A 361 -15.98 -4.17 0.20
N SER A 362 -15.30 -3.70 -0.85
CA SER A 362 -15.61 -4.05 -2.24
C SER A 362 -14.67 -5.09 -2.82
N GLY A 363 -13.48 -5.24 -2.23
CA GLY A 363 -12.39 -6.04 -2.80
C GLY A 363 -11.67 -5.37 -3.97
N ASN A 364 -12.08 -4.16 -4.37
CA ASN A 364 -11.41 -3.40 -5.42
C ASN A 364 -10.03 -2.93 -4.94
N TYR A 365 -9.07 -2.83 -5.86
CA TYR A 365 -7.76 -2.27 -5.55
C TYR A 365 -7.28 -1.34 -6.65
N THR A 366 -6.25 -0.52 -6.39
CA THR A 366 -5.45 0.14 -7.43
C THR A 366 -3.97 -0.10 -7.17
N ILE A 367 -3.15 -0.01 -8.22
CA ILE A 367 -1.70 -0.14 -8.13
C ILE A 367 -1.08 1.16 -8.63
N GLU A 368 -0.35 1.84 -7.76
CA GLU A 368 0.51 2.95 -8.12
C GLU A 368 1.95 2.44 -8.27
N ARG A 369 2.54 2.55 -9.47
CA ARG A 369 3.90 2.10 -9.79
C ARG A 369 4.87 3.29 -9.89
N GLY A 370 6.11 3.06 -9.49
CA GLY A 370 7.23 3.99 -9.61
C GLY A 370 7.41 4.88 -8.39
N ILE A 371 6.90 4.45 -7.23
CA ILE A 371 6.98 5.17 -5.96
C ILE A 371 7.70 4.33 -4.90
N ASP A 372 8.73 4.92 -4.27
CA ASP A 372 9.53 4.24 -3.24
C ASP A 372 9.19 4.77 -1.85
N ILE A 373 8.14 4.18 -1.26
CA ILE A 373 7.68 4.49 0.09
C ILE A 373 8.43 3.62 1.10
N LYS A 374 8.96 4.24 2.15
CA LYS A 374 9.67 3.55 3.26
C LYS A 374 8.80 3.31 4.48
N ASP A 375 7.91 4.24 4.79
CA ASP A 375 7.10 4.24 6.00
C ASP A 375 5.75 4.88 5.71
N LEU A 376 4.70 4.35 6.33
CA LEU A 376 3.32 4.80 6.19
C LEU A 376 2.74 5.07 7.56
N CYS A 377 2.01 6.17 7.70
CA CYS A 377 1.31 6.54 8.92
C CYS A 377 -0.04 7.18 8.59
N THR A 378 -0.91 7.30 9.60
CA THR A 378 -2.18 8.02 9.47
C THR A 378 -2.31 9.07 10.55
N ILE A 379 -2.94 10.19 10.19
CA ILE A 379 -3.44 11.17 11.14
C ILE A 379 -4.95 11.01 11.23
N GLN A 380 -5.45 10.83 12.44
CA GLN A 380 -6.87 10.95 12.77
C GLN A 380 -7.00 11.86 13.99
N TYR A 381 -7.30 13.13 13.74
CA TYR A 381 -7.37 14.14 14.79
C TYR A 381 -8.37 15.22 14.41
N GLU A 382 -9.49 15.31 15.12
CA GLU A 382 -10.55 16.30 14.87
C GLU A 382 -10.94 16.33 13.37
N SER A 383 -10.74 17.48 12.70
CA SER A 383 -10.99 17.71 11.28
C SER A 383 -9.89 17.17 10.33
N VAL A 384 -8.80 16.61 10.88
CA VAL A 384 -7.66 16.09 10.11
C VAL A 384 -7.77 14.59 9.93
N ASP A 385 -7.86 14.19 8.66
CA ASP A 385 -7.84 12.81 8.22
C ASP A 385 -6.87 12.64 7.04
N LYS A 386 -5.68 12.08 7.30
CA LYS A 386 -4.61 11.97 6.31
C LYS A 386 -3.88 10.64 6.36
N VAL A 387 -3.46 10.16 5.19
CA VAL A 387 -2.45 9.10 5.04
C VAL A 387 -1.13 9.76 4.68
N LEU A 388 -0.08 9.44 5.43
CA LEU A 388 1.26 10.01 5.28
C LEU A 388 2.24 8.97 4.80
N ALA A 389 3.27 9.43 4.09
CA ALA A 389 4.37 8.60 3.65
C ALA A 389 5.72 9.29 3.83
N CYS A 390 6.73 8.51 4.22
CA CYS A 390 8.15 8.84 4.02
C CYS A 390 8.67 8.08 2.80
N PHE A 391 9.60 8.69 2.06
CA PHE A 391 10.09 8.16 0.80
C PHE A 391 11.58 7.84 0.84
N ASN A 392 12.03 7.02 -0.10
CA ASN A 392 13.44 6.90 -0.42
C ASN A 392 13.85 7.86 -1.54
N ASP A 393 15.16 7.94 -1.73
CA ASP A 393 15.80 8.51 -2.92
C ASP A 393 15.25 9.90 -3.31
N GLY A 394 14.64 10.06 -4.49
CA GLY A 394 14.27 11.35 -5.08
C GLY A 394 13.31 12.21 -4.27
N TYR A 395 12.52 11.63 -3.36
CA TYR A 395 11.57 12.38 -2.52
C TYR A 395 11.85 12.25 -1.02
N LYS A 396 13.04 11.75 -0.64
CA LYS A 396 13.39 11.45 0.77
C LYS A 396 13.21 12.61 1.75
N ASN A 397 13.36 13.85 1.28
CA ASN A 397 13.28 15.07 2.08
C ASN A 397 11.85 15.61 2.25
N ASN A 398 10.84 14.86 1.80
CA ASN A 398 9.44 15.23 1.97
C ASN A 398 8.72 14.25 2.87
N ILE A 399 7.79 14.78 3.66
CA ILE A 399 6.69 14.01 4.24
C ILE A 399 5.52 14.21 3.29
N GLY A 400 5.09 13.13 2.65
CA GLY A 400 3.99 13.17 1.68
C GLY A 400 2.65 12.99 2.38
N GLN A 401 1.63 13.72 1.92
CA GLN A 401 0.24 13.38 2.16
C GLN A 401 -0.37 12.76 0.91
N LEU A 402 -1.14 11.70 1.07
CA LEU A 402 -1.83 11.02 -0.02
C LEU A 402 -2.90 11.93 -0.64
N THR A 403 -2.97 11.92 -1.96
CA THR A 403 -3.94 12.68 -2.77
C THR A 403 -4.50 11.81 -3.89
N SER A 404 -5.50 12.31 -4.62
CA SER A 404 -6.13 11.63 -5.75
C SER A 404 -5.91 12.37 -7.08
N ASN A 405 -4.77 13.06 -7.22
CA ASN A 405 -4.47 13.90 -8.39
C ASN A 405 -3.52 13.24 -9.40
N GLY A 406 -3.10 12.00 -9.19
CA GLY A 406 -2.19 11.26 -10.07
C GLY A 406 -0.78 11.87 -10.21
N LYS A 407 -0.34 12.70 -9.27
CA LYS A 407 0.99 13.34 -9.25
C LYS A 407 1.78 12.95 -8.00
N ILE A 408 3.10 12.87 -8.14
CA ILE A 408 4.01 12.69 -7.01
C ILE A 408 4.85 13.96 -6.89
N PHE A 409 4.58 14.77 -5.86
CA PHE A 409 5.22 16.06 -5.60
C PHE A 409 5.23 17.03 -6.79
N GLY A 410 4.19 16.95 -7.63
CA GLY A 410 4.05 17.75 -8.85
C GLY A 410 4.36 17.00 -10.14
N ASP A 411 5.10 15.90 -10.06
CA ASP A 411 5.47 15.08 -11.22
C ASP A 411 4.32 14.19 -11.66
N VAL A 412 3.88 14.36 -12.90
CA VAL A 412 2.80 13.58 -13.51
C VAL A 412 3.25 12.14 -13.71
N GLN A 413 2.48 11.19 -13.18
CA GLN A 413 2.77 9.78 -13.34
C GLN A 413 2.27 9.24 -14.69
N ILE A 414 3.06 8.35 -15.30
CA ILE A 414 2.68 7.58 -16.49
C ILE A 414 1.59 6.58 -16.08
N LYS A 415 0.47 6.61 -16.78
CA LYS A 415 -0.68 5.74 -16.53
C LYS A 415 -0.80 4.76 -17.67
N TYR A 416 -0.89 3.47 -17.35
CA TYR A 416 -0.86 2.42 -18.35
C TYR A 416 -1.91 1.34 -18.08
N TRP A 417 -2.53 0.86 -19.15
CA TRP A 417 -3.49 -0.23 -19.15
C TRP A 417 -3.32 -1.05 -20.43
N ARG A 418 -3.38 -2.37 -20.34
CA ARG A 418 -3.29 -3.28 -21.48
C ARG A 418 -4.27 -4.44 -21.35
N SER A 419 -4.97 -4.74 -22.45
CA SER A 419 -5.83 -5.93 -22.58
C SER A 419 -5.01 -7.20 -22.82
N PRO A 420 -5.57 -8.40 -22.57
CA PRO A 420 -4.95 -9.64 -23.04
C PRO A 420 -4.82 -9.66 -24.56
N LEU A 421 -3.81 -10.39 -25.05
CA LEU A 421 -3.65 -10.78 -26.44
C LEU A 421 -4.47 -12.04 -26.73
N THR A 422 -5.64 -11.85 -27.34
CA THR A 422 -6.65 -12.91 -27.48
C THR A 422 -7.16 -13.05 -28.91
N ASP A 423 -7.69 -14.23 -29.22
CA ASP A 423 -8.35 -14.54 -30.48
C ASP A 423 -9.85 -14.16 -30.48
N LEU A 424 -10.34 -13.50 -29.43
CA LEU A 424 -11.74 -13.11 -29.24
C LEU A 424 -12.74 -14.30 -29.32
N GLY A 425 -12.27 -15.52 -29.07
CA GLY A 425 -13.04 -16.76 -29.21
C GLY A 425 -13.12 -17.32 -30.64
N TYR A 426 -12.30 -16.82 -31.57
CA TYR A 426 -12.34 -17.18 -33.00
C TYR A 426 -10.98 -17.67 -33.53
N SER A 427 -10.42 -18.75 -32.97
CA SER A 427 -9.08 -19.29 -33.28
C SER A 427 -8.83 -19.64 -34.76
N ASN A 428 -9.89 -19.94 -35.51
CA ASN A 428 -9.87 -20.31 -36.93
C ASN A 428 -10.18 -19.15 -37.89
N LYS A 429 -10.26 -17.90 -37.38
CA LYS A 429 -10.49 -16.70 -38.19
C LYS A 429 -9.34 -15.73 -38.04
N LEU A 430 -9.03 -15.04 -39.14
CA LEU A 430 -8.20 -13.84 -39.11
C LEU A 430 -9.07 -12.63 -38.74
N LYS A 431 -8.56 -11.76 -37.86
CA LYS A 431 -9.24 -10.55 -37.41
C LYS A 431 -8.68 -9.37 -38.18
N TYR A 432 -9.56 -8.58 -38.78
CA TYR A 432 -9.21 -7.30 -39.36
C TYR A 432 -9.91 -6.19 -38.58
N VAL A 433 -9.15 -5.39 -37.84
CA VAL A 433 -9.69 -4.28 -37.04
C VAL A 433 -9.90 -3.09 -37.95
N ARG A 434 -11.16 -2.77 -38.26
CA ARG A 434 -11.49 -1.64 -39.14
C ARG A 434 -11.24 -0.31 -38.44
N GLU A 435 -11.82 -0.18 -37.26
CA GLU A 435 -11.90 1.07 -36.52
C GLU A 435 -12.04 0.82 -35.02
N ILE A 436 -11.65 1.83 -34.25
CA ILE A 436 -11.91 1.93 -32.82
C ILE A 436 -12.62 3.25 -32.55
N SER A 437 -13.59 3.22 -31.64
CA SER A 437 -14.21 4.40 -31.07
C SER A 437 -14.05 4.41 -29.56
N LEU A 438 -13.83 5.60 -28.98
CA LEU A 438 -13.73 5.79 -27.54
C LEU A 438 -14.05 7.24 -27.15
N ILE A 439 -14.22 7.49 -25.86
CA ILE A 439 -14.27 8.84 -25.28
C ILE A 439 -13.01 9.04 -24.44
N SER A 440 -12.24 10.09 -24.74
CA SER A 440 -11.09 10.52 -23.96
C SER A 440 -11.17 12.00 -23.64
N LYS A 441 -11.41 12.40 -22.38
CA LYS A 441 -11.52 13.85 -22.04
C LYS A 441 -10.17 14.56 -22.04
N TYR A 442 -9.07 13.81 -21.92
CA TYR A 442 -7.70 14.32 -21.90
C TYR A 442 -6.86 13.60 -22.95
N ASP A 443 -5.67 14.14 -23.23
CA ASP A 443 -4.74 13.56 -24.21
C ASP A 443 -4.29 12.16 -23.75
N ALA A 444 -4.26 11.21 -24.69
CA ALA A 444 -3.83 9.83 -24.44
C ALA A 444 -3.22 9.22 -25.70
N LYS A 445 -2.49 8.12 -25.54
CA LYS A 445 -2.03 7.26 -26.63
C LYS A 445 -2.78 5.94 -26.56
N LEU A 446 -3.31 5.50 -27.69
CA LEU A 446 -3.91 4.18 -27.87
C LEU A 446 -3.04 3.39 -28.82
N CYS A 447 -2.58 2.21 -28.42
CA CYS A 447 -1.93 1.27 -29.30
C CYS A 447 -2.84 0.06 -29.54
N VAL A 448 -2.97 -0.34 -30.79
CA VAL A 448 -3.65 -1.58 -31.18
C VAL A 448 -2.61 -2.47 -31.83
N PHE A 449 -2.49 -3.70 -31.35
CA PHE A 449 -1.45 -4.60 -31.83
C PHE A 449 -1.95 -6.03 -31.96
N THR A 450 -1.36 -6.72 -32.92
CA THR A 450 -1.54 -8.14 -33.19
C THR A 450 -0.21 -8.86 -32.96
N GLU A 451 -0.18 -10.15 -33.22
CA GLU A 451 1.06 -10.93 -33.17
C GLU A 451 2.09 -10.53 -34.24
N THR A 452 1.74 -9.69 -35.22
CA THR A 452 2.62 -9.30 -36.34
C THR A 452 2.78 -7.80 -36.59
N GLU A 453 1.80 -6.97 -36.21
CA GLU A 453 1.81 -5.52 -36.51
C GLU A 453 1.24 -4.74 -35.30
N SER A 454 1.71 -3.51 -35.09
CA SER A 454 1.15 -2.56 -34.14
C SER A 454 0.89 -1.21 -34.79
N ARG A 455 -0.12 -0.49 -34.30
CA ARG A 455 -0.39 0.91 -34.66
C ARG A 455 -0.73 1.73 -33.44
N GLU A 456 -0.05 2.87 -33.31
CA GLU A 456 -0.26 3.84 -32.26
C GLU A 456 -1.06 5.06 -32.78
N PHE A 457 -1.95 5.56 -31.95
CA PHE A 457 -2.78 6.73 -32.21
C PHE A 457 -2.64 7.73 -31.06
N VAL A 458 -2.31 8.98 -31.40
CA VAL A 458 -2.36 10.10 -30.46
C VAL A 458 -3.79 10.64 -30.43
N ILE A 459 -4.41 10.59 -29.27
CA ILE A 459 -5.78 11.02 -29.03
C ILE A 459 -5.73 12.37 -28.35
N LYS A 460 -6.34 13.37 -28.98
CA LYS A 460 -6.55 14.68 -28.34
C LYS A 460 -7.78 14.64 -27.44
N GLY A 461 -7.63 15.21 -26.25
CA GLY A 461 -8.70 15.29 -25.27
C GLY A 461 -9.91 16.04 -25.80
N GLY A 462 -11.09 15.47 -25.59
CA GLY A 462 -12.36 16.07 -25.96
C GLY A 462 -13.54 15.31 -25.36
N ASN A 463 -14.64 16.00 -25.08
CA ASN A 463 -15.85 15.37 -24.55
C ASN A 463 -16.76 14.83 -25.67
N VAL A 464 -16.15 14.22 -26.69
CA VAL A 464 -16.83 13.65 -27.86
C VAL A 464 -16.25 12.28 -28.17
N VAL A 465 -17.01 11.45 -28.89
CA VAL A 465 -16.52 10.15 -29.35
C VAL A 465 -15.49 10.36 -30.45
N THR A 466 -14.27 9.90 -30.22
CA THR A 466 -13.20 9.87 -31.21
C THR A 466 -13.27 8.54 -31.96
N GLN A 467 -13.28 8.59 -33.29
CA GLN A 467 -13.21 7.42 -34.17
C GLN A 467 -11.86 7.38 -34.90
N LEU A 468 -11.20 6.23 -34.85
CA LEU A 468 -9.86 6.02 -35.36
C LEU A 468 -9.85 4.85 -36.36
N PRO A 469 -9.44 5.06 -37.63
CA PRO A 469 -9.28 3.97 -38.58
C PRO A 469 -8.01 3.17 -38.24
N VAL A 470 -8.17 1.92 -37.81
CA VAL A 470 -7.04 1.09 -37.36
C VAL A 470 -6.43 0.34 -38.53
N ARG A 471 -7.21 -0.48 -39.24
CA ARG A 471 -6.83 -1.22 -40.45
C ARG A 471 -5.60 -2.13 -40.28
N ILE A 472 -5.54 -2.89 -39.20
CA ILE A 472 -4.54 -3.94 -38.96
C ILE A 472 -5.18 -5.33 -39.01
N LYS A 473 -4.38 -6.36 -39.28
CA LYS A 473 -4.81 -7.75 -39.32
C LYS A 473 -3.95 -8.66 -38.45
N GLY A 474 -4.56 -9.70 -37.88
CA GLY A 474 -3.88 -10.72 -37.08
C GLY A 474 -4.82 -11.80 -36.59
N ARG A 475 -4.26 -12.90 -36.09
CA ARG A 475 -5.01 -13.98 -35.44
C ARG A 475 -5.35 -13.60 -34.00
N LEU A 476 -4.48 -12.84 -33.35
CA LEU A 476 -4.65 -12.32 -32.01
C LEU A 476 -4.75 -10.79 -32.05
N LEU A 477 -5.38 -10.23 -31.03
CA LEU A 477 -5.57 -8.80 -30.89
C LEU A 477 -5.43 -8.40 -29.42
N ALA A 478 -4.76 -7.27 -29.20
CA ALA A 478 -4.73 -6.56 -27.94
C ALA A 478 -4.77 -5.05 -28.17
N LEU A 479 -5.07 -4.31 -27.10
CA LEU A 479 -4.95 -2.87 -27.06
C LEU A 479 -4.26 -2.42 -25.77
N SER A 480 -3.54 -1.31 -25.84
CA SER A 480 -3.02 -0.62 -24.68
C SER A 480 -3.31 0.88 -24.72
N ILE A 481 -3.42 1.47 -23.53
CA ILE A 481 -3.73 2.87 -23.32
C ILE A 481 -2.65 3.43 -22.42
N ARG A 482 -2.04 4.53 -22.86
CA ARG A 482 -1.01 5.26 -22.11
C ARG A 482 -1.40 6.72 -21.97
N SER A 483 -1.31 7.26 -20.76
CA SER A 483 -1.52 8.68 -20.48
C SER A 483 -0.33 9.26 -19.72
N GLU A 484 0.24 10.33 -20.26
CA GLU A 484 1.39 11.05 -19.70
C GLU A 484 0.99 12.48 -19.25
N VAL A 485 -0.31 12.78 -19.25
CA VAL A 485 -0.88 14.03 -18.76
C VAL A 485 -1.44 13.88 -17.35
N GLU A 486 -1.61 15.01 -16.67
CA GLU A 486 -2.02 15.09 -15.26
C GLU A 486 -3.32 14.31 -15.00
N ARG A 487 -4.36 14.62 -15.77
CA ARG A 487 -5.69 14.02 -15.63
C ARG A 487 -5.96 13.03 -16.73
N ALA A 488 -6.70 11.97 -16.43
CA ALA A 488 -7.11 10.97 -17.39
C ALA A 488 -8.60 10.66 -17.28
N PHE A 489 -9.24 10.40 -18.41
CA PHE A 489 -10.60 9.90 -18.43
C PHE A 489 -10.80 9.20 -19.76
N ILE A 490 -10.77 7.87 -19.75
CA ILE A 490 -10.99 7.03 -20.94
C ILE A 490 -12.15 6.08 -20.67
N SER A 491 -13.12 6.03 -21.58
CA SER A 491 -14.31 5.19 -21.45
C SER A 491 -14.90 4.78 -22.80
N ASN A 492 -15.82 3.81 -22.77
CA ASN A 492 -16.63 3.39 -23.91
C ASN A 492 -15.80 2.97 -25.13
N ILE A 493 -14.79 2.12 -24.93
CA ILE A 493 -14.00 1.60 -26.05
C ILE A 493 -14.82 0.58 -26.82
N LYS A 494 -14.88 0.74 -28.13
CA LYS A 494 -15.56 -0.16 -29.04
C LYS A 494 -14.74 -0.37 -30.30
N LEU A 495 -14.45 -1.63 -30.61
CA LEU A 495 -13.73 -2.07 -31.79
C LEU A 495 -14.71 -2.70 -32.78
N THR A 496 -14.59 -2.34 -34.05
CA THR A 496 -15.29 -2.99 -35.16
C THR A 496 -14.32 -3.92 -35.87
N VAL A 497 -14.56 -5.23 -35.76
CA VAL A 497 -13.62 -6.28 -36.25
C VAL A 497 -14.31 -7.16 -37.28
N ASP A 498 -13.67 -7.33 -38.43
CA ASP A 498 -14.07 -8.33 -39.41
C ASP A 498 -13.38 -9.66 -39.15
N LEU A 499 -14.15 -10.74 -39.15
CA LEU A 499 -13.67 -12.11 -39.12
C LEU A 499 -13.59 -12.62 -40.56
N LEU A 500 -12.37 -12.95 -40.98
CA LEU A 500 -12.05 -13.49 -42.30
C LEU A 500 -11.70 -14.97 -42.17
N ASP A 501 -12.20 -15.79 -43.09
CA ASP A 501 -11.81 -17.19 -43.21
C ASP A 501 -10.34 -17.32 -43.61
N LEU A 502 -9.58 -18.17 -42.90
CA LEU A 502 -8.16 -18.41 -43.17
C LEU A 502 -7.93 -19.00 -44.58
N ASP A 503 -8.92 -19.71 -45.13
CA ASP A 503 -8.86 -20.32 -46.46
C ASP A 503 -8.85 -19.29 -47.62
N TYR A 504 -9.02 -17.99 -47.32
CA TYR A 504 -9.16 -16.91 -48.31
C TYR A 504 -8.14 -15.78 -48.15
N VAL A 505 -7.11 -15.95 -47.30
CA VAL A 505 -6.08 -14.93 -47.03
C VAL A 505 -4.76 -15.27 -47.71
#